data_AF-A0A523TD97-F1
#
_entry.id   AF-A0A523TD97-F1
#
_cell.length_a   1.000
_cell.length_b   1.000
_cell.length_c   1.000
_cell.angle_alpha   90.00
_cell.angle_beta   90.00
_cell.angle_gamma   90.00
#
_symmetry.space_group_name_H-M   'P 1'
#
loop_
_entity.id
_entity.type
_entity.pdbx_description
1 polymer ?
#
loop_
_entity_poly.entity_id
_entity_poly.type
_entity_poly.pdbx_seq_one_letter_code
_entity_poly.pdbx_strand_id
1 'polypeptide(L)'
;MNGCSNLKLLTLTWKPVKRQSADIVRQMGKALIRLFHRKRYARLWKGILAVVECKKTRSGLFYYHIHCIVSGGYIPQGLISQDWREVSGFPIVDIRRISRTPRRALRYVLKYIMKGALLDPQDRAGFKESMKGVRYVRSYGEFYNLKYKTGRHVYFPCPRCGAVKSWVILEYCGIVDLVRDEVYDPP
;
A
#
# COMPACT_ATOMS: atom_id res chain seq x y z
N MET A 1 -1.02 -12.66 26.69
CA MET A 1 -0.76 -12.52 25.25
C MET A 1 -2.00 -11.89 24.58
N ASN A 2 -2.08 -10.56 24.53
CA ASN A 2 -3.24 -9.90 23.91
C ASN A 2 -3.05 -9.88 22.39
N GLY A 3 -3.71 -10.82 21.71
CA GLY A 3 -3.75 -10.86 20.25
C GLY A 3 -4.24 -9.55 19.67
N CYS A 4 -3.90 -9.29 18.40
CA CYS A 4 -4.29 -8.14 17.60
C CYS A 4 -5.81 -8.12 17.31
N SER A 5 -6.64 -8.19 18.35
CA SER A 5 -8.07 -8.53 18.29
C SER A 5 -8.86 -7.62 17.35
N ASN A 6 -8.34 -6.41 17.08
CA ASN A 6 -8.99 -5.44 16.23
C ASN A 6 -8.42 -5.25 14.82
N LEU A 7 -7.40 -6.01 14.38
CA LEU A 7 -6.84 -5.85 13.03
C LEU A 7 -7.49 -6.78 11.99
N LYS A 8 -7.71 -6.23 10.79
CA LYS A 8 -8.20 -6.93 9.61
C LYS A 8 -7.26 -6.70 8.44
N LEU A 9 -7.11 -7.72 7.62
CA LEU A 9 -6.51 -7.61 6.29
C LEU A 9 -7.66 -7.45 5.31
N LEU A 10 -7.64 -6.33 4.58
CA LEU A 10 -8.61 -6.01 3.53
C LEU A 10 -7.86 -5.91 2.20
N THR A 11 -8.30 -6.65 1.19
CA THR A 11 -7.83 -6.51 -0.18
C THR A 11 -8.96 -5.97 -1.04
N LEU A 12 -8.72 -4.86 -1.73
CA LEU A 12 -9.65 -4.26 -2.69
C LEU A 12 -9.05 -4.42 -4.08
N THR A 13 -9.82 -4.97 -5.03
CA THR A 13 -9.31 -5.20 -6.40
C THR A 13 -9.85 -4.14 -7.34
N TRP A 14 -9.00 -3.67 -8.25
CA TRP A 14 -9.40 -2.78 -9.34
C TRP A 14 -9.74 -3.57 -10.60
N LYS A 15 -10.55 -2.97 -11.48
CA LYS A 15 -10.86 -3.56 -12.78
C LYS A 15 -9.56 -3.87 -13.57
N PRO A 16 -9.52 -4.97 -14.34
CA PRO A 16 -8.35 -5.30 -15.16
C PRO A 16 -8.09 -4.21 -16.20
N VAL A 17 -6.83 -3.95 -16.51
CA VAL A 17 -6.43 -2.96 -17.53
C VAL A 17 -5.37 -3.52 -18.46
N LYS A 18 -5.36 -3.03 -19.71
CA LYS A 18 -4.33 -3.42 -20.70
C LYS A 18 -2.99 -2.72 -20.48
N ARG A 19 -3.00 -1.53 -19.87
CA ARG A 19 -1.81 -0.70 -19.67
C ARG A 19 -1.78 -0.17 -18.24
N GLN A 20 -0.57 -0.13 -17.68
CA GLN A 20 -0.30 0.49 -16.40
C GLN A 20 -0.35 2.02 -16.54
N SER A 21 -0.86 2.73 -15.53
CA SER A 21 -0.92 4.20 -15.55
C SER A 21 -1.04 4.79 -14.15
N ALA A 22 -0.41 5.96 -13.94
CA ALA A 22 -0.51 6.72 -12.71
C ALA A 22 -1.94 7.18 -12.42
N ASP A 23 -2.74 7.42 -13.46
CA ASP A 23 -4.14 7.82 -13.29
C ASP A 23 -4.98 6.71 -12.66
N ILE A 24 -4.68 5.45 -12.96
CA ILE A 24 -5.32 4.30 -12.32
C ILE A 24 -5.02 4.33 -10.83
N VAL A 25 -3.76 4.51 -10.45
CA VAL A 25 -3.34 4.56 -9.04
C VAL A 25 -3.95 5.77 -8.31
N ARG A 26 -4.09 6.92 -8.99
CA ARG A 26 -4.80 8.10 -8.45
C ARG A 26 -6.28 7.82 -8.25
N GLN A 27 -6.95 7.22 -9.24
CA GLN A 27 -8.37 6.87 -9.18
C GLN A 27 -8.65 5.85 -8.07
N MET A 28 -7.82 4.81 -7.95
CA MET A 28 -7.84 3.85 -6.84
C MET A 28 -7.77 4.57 -5.49
N GLY A 29 -6.85 5.53 -5.37
CA GLY A 29 -6.72 6.36 -4.19
C GLY A 29 -7.97 7.18 -3.86
N LYS A 30 -8.59 7.80 -4.86
CA LYS A 30 -9.84 8.56 -4.71
C LYS A 30 -11.00 7.64 -4.34
N ALA A 31 -11.09 6.46 -4.93
CA ALA A 31 -12.10 5.45 -4.60
C ALA A 31 -11.93 4.95 -3.16
N LEU A 32 -10.70 4.69 -2.73
CA LEU A 32 -10.37 4.30 -1.36
C LEU A 32 -10.84 5.33 -0.34
N ILE A 33 -10.55 6.61 -0.57
CA ILE A 33 -10.98 7.71 0.32
C ILE A 33 -12.51 7.79 0.35
N ARG A 34 -13.17 7.73 -0.81
CA ARG A 34 -14.64 7.74 -0.89
C ARG A 34 -15.28 6.58 -0.13
N LEU A 35 -14.70 5.38 -0.20
CA LEU A 35 -15.16 4.22 0.58
C LEU A 35 -15.05 4.53 2.08
N PHE A 36 -13.89 4.98 2.54
CA PHE A 36 -13.63 5.17 3.97
C PHE A 36 -14.37 6.34 4.59
N HIS A 37 -14.73 7.36 3.80
CA HIS A 37 -15.55 8.48 4.27
C HIS A 37 -17.03 8.15 4.39
N ARG A 38 -17.51 7.00 3.90
CA ARG A 38 -18.89 6.58 4.17
C ARG A 38 -19.07 6.34 5.67
N LYS A 39 -20.18 6.83 6.23
CA LYS A 39 -20.49 6.86 7.67
C LYS A 39 -20.18 5.55 8.41
N ARG A 40 -20.47 4.40 7.79
CA ARG A 40 -20.24 3.08 8.40
C ARG A 40 -18.75 2.79 8.66
N TYR A 41 -17.87 3.13 7.72
CA TYR A 41 -16.43 2.89 7.85
C TYR A 41 -15.80 3.92 8.76
N ALA A 42 -16.12 5.20 8.58
CA ALA A 42 -15.63 6.27 9.46
C ALA A 42 -15.96 6.03 10.94
N ARG A 43 -17.12 5.40 11.23
CA ARG A 43 -17.51 5.03 12.60
C ARG A 43 -16.73 3.81 13.13
N LEU A 44 -16.61 2.75 12.32
CA LEU A 44 -16.09 1.45 12.77
C LEU A 44 -14.57 1.31 12.64
N TRP A 45 -13.96 1.90 11.62
CA TRP A 45 -12.53 1.81 11.33
C TRP A 45 -11.80 3.04 11.86
N LYS A 46 -10.75 2.79 12.63
CA LYS A 46 -9.99 3.82 13.34
C LYS A 46 -8.65 4.13 12.69
N GLY A 47 -8.06 3.18 11.96
CA GLY A 47 -6.79 3.37 11.27
C GLY A 47 -6.64 2.45 10.08
N ILE A 48 -6.02 2.93 9.00
CA ILE A 48 -5.82 2.15 7.77
C ILE A 48 -4.43 2.40 7.21
N LEU A 49 -3.70 1.31 6.92
CA LEU A 49 -2.42 1.32 6.23
C LEU A 49 -2.59 0.52 4.94
N ALA A 50 -2.49 1.19 3.81
CA ALA A 50 -2.78 0.64 2.50
C ALA A 50 -1.56 0.66 1.58
N VAL A 51 -1.38 -0.41 0.82
CA VAL A 51 -0.32 -0.60 -0.17
C VAL A 51 -0.94 -0.98 -1.50
N VAL A 52 -0.50 -0.36 -2.58
CA VAL A 52 -0.91 -0.75 -3.94
C VAL A 52 -0.02 -1.89 -4.43
N GLU A 53 -0.61 -2.90 -5.05
CA GLU A 53 0.06 -3.95 -5.83
C GLU A 53 -0.37 -3.81 -7.29
N CYS A 54 0.56 -4.06 -8.22
CA CYS A 54 0.24 -4.34 -9.62
C CYS A 54 0.75 -5.74 -9.98
N LYS A 55 -0.10 -6.55 -10.62
CA LYS A 55 0.24 -7.88 -11.10
C LYS A 55 -0.19 -8.05 -12.55
N LYS A 56 0.65 -8.66 -13.39
CA LYS A 56 0.26 -9.11 -14.73
C LYS A 56 -0.29 -10.53 -14.68
N THR A 57 -1.36 -10.77 -15.43
CA THR A 57 -1.98 -12.10 -15.59
C THR A 57 -1.43 -12.81 -16.81
N ARG A 58 -1.69 -14.12 -16.90
CA ARG A 58 -1.31 -14.92 -18.08
C ARG A 58 -1.94 -14.41 -19.39
N SER A 59 -3.10 -13.76 -19.32
CA SER A 59 -3.75 -13.13 -20.48
C SER A 59 -3.16 -11.75 -20.84
N GLY A 60 -2.10 -11.31 -20.16
CA GLY A 60 -1.44 -10.04 -20.41
C GLY A 60 -2.10 -8.81 -19.76
N LEU A 61 -3.23 -8.98 -19.08
CA LEU A 61 -3.91 -7.88 -18.35
C LEU A 61 -3.23 -7.60 -17.02
N PHE A 62 -3.19 -6.32 -16.64
CA PHE A 62 -2.76 -5.87 -15.32
C PHE A 62 -3.92 -5.75 -14.35
N TYR A 63 -3.71 -6.28 -13.15
CA TYR A 63 -4.62 -6.19 -12.03
C TYR A 63 -3.94 -5.38 -10.94
N TYR A 64 -4.65 -4.36 -10.47
CA TYR A 64 -4.22 -3.60 -9.31
C TYR A 64 -5.01 -4.03 -8.08
N HIS A 65 -4.32 -4.12 -6.94
CA HIS A 65 -4.94 -4.38 -5.65
C HIS A 65 -4.52 -3.30 -4.66
N ILE A 66 -5.38 -3.03 -3.69
CA ILE A 66 -5.04 -2.28 -2.48
C ILE A 66 -5.08 -3.26 -1.32
N HIS A 67 -3.93 -3.56 -0.74
CA HIS A 67 -3.80 -4.36 0.47
C HIS A 67 -3.75 -3.44 1.68
N CYS A 68 -4.72 -3.61 2.58
CA CYS A 68 -4.90 -2.76 3.74
C CYS A 68 -4.76 -3.54 5.04
N ILE A 69 -4.04 -2.98 6.01
CA ILE A 69 -4.27 -3.27 7.42
C ILE A 69 -5.30 -2.28 7.92
N VAL A 70 -6.37 -2.80 8.51
CA VAL A 70 -7.47 -2.00 9.05
C VAL A 70 -7.58 -2.27 10.55
N SER A 71 -7.52 -1.20 11.35
CA SER A 71 -7.85 -1.20 12.78
C SER A 71 -9.33 -0.84 12.94
N GLY A 72 -10.13 -1.70 13.59
CA GLY A 72 -11.54 -1.41 13.87
C GLY A 72 -12.48 -2.60 13.65
N GLY A 73 -13.78 -2.35 13.72
CA GLY A 73 -14.82 -3.40 13.64
C GLY A 73 -14.82 -4.20 12.32
N TYR A 74 -15.31 -5.44 12.37
CA TYR A 74 -15.57 -6.21 11.16
C TYR A 74 -16.78 -5.64 10.42
N ILE A 75 -16.66 -5.53 9.10
CA ILE A 75 -17.76 -5.19 8.21
C ILE A 75 -17.94 -6.36 7.24
N PRO A 76 -19.17 -6.90 7.08
CA PRO A 76 -19.44 -7.99 6.17
C PRO A 76 -18.90 -7.74 4.76
N GLN A 77 -18.24 -8.75 4.19
CA GLN A 77 -17.61 -8.65 2.87
C GLN A 77 -18.58 -8.18 1.78
N GLY A 78 -19.83 -8.66 1.80
CA GLY A 78 -20.86 -8.26 0.84
C GLY A 78 -21.15 -6.76 0.85
N LEU A 79 -21.20 -6.13 2.02
CA LEU A 79 -21.40 -4.68 2.13
C LEU A 79 -20.19 -3.90 1.60
N ILE A 80 -18.97 -4.39 1.88
CA ILE A 80 -17.75 -3.79 1.32
C ILE A 80 -17.73 -3.95 -0.21
N SER A 81 -18.14 -5.11 -0.72
CA SER A 81 -18.19 -5.39 -2.16
C SER A 81 -19.16 -4.45 -2.88
N GLN A 82 -20.35 -4.24 -2.32
CA GLN A 82 -21.34 -3.29 -2.84
C GLN A 82 -20.78 -1.86 -2.84
N ASP A 83 -20.30 -1.38 -1.71
CA ASP A 83 -19.78 -0.02 -1.59
C ASP A 83 -18.54 0.19 -2.48
N TRP A 84 -17.69 -0.83 -2.60
CA TRP A 84 -16.52 -0.81 -3.48
C TRP A 84 -16.92 -0.73 -4.95
N ARG A 85 -17.95 -1.49 -5.36
CA ARG A 85 -18.51 -1.40 -6.72
C ARG A 85 -18.98 0.01 -7.04
N GLU A 86 -19.68 0.66 -6.12
CA GLU A 86 -20.18 2.02 -6.32
C GLU A 86 -19.04 3.05 -6.48
N VAL A 87 -17.95 2.94 -5.72
CA VAL A 87 -16.85 3.92 -5.79
C VAL A 87 -15.80 3.61 -6.86
N SER A 88 -15.64 2.34 -7.25
CA SER A 88 -14.56 1.88 -8.15
C SER A 88 -15.06 1.32 -9.48
N GLY A 89 -16.34 0.95 -9.57
CA GLY A 89 -16.90 0.17 -10.67
C GLY A 89 -16.58 -1.34 -10.60
N PHE A 90 -15.95 -1.83 -9.53
CA PHE A 90 -15.55 -3.24 -9.41
C PHE A 90 -15.90 -3.82 -8.02
N PRO A 91 -16.43 -5.05 -7.91
CA PRO A 91 -16.92 -5.58 -6.63
C PRO A 91 -15.92 -6.42 -5.83
N ILE A 92 -14.78 -6.82 -6.42
CA ILE A 92 -13.95 -7.87 -5.83
C ILE A 92 -13.19 -7.34 -4.61
N VAL A 93 -13.51 -7.91 -3.45
CA VAL A 93 -12.92 -7.58 -2.15
C VAL A 93 -12.70 -8.87 -1.34
N ASP A 94 -11.70 -8.88 -0.47
CA ASP A 94 -11.46 -9.90 0.56
C ASP A 94 -11.26 -9.22 1.89
N ILE A 95 -11.94 -9.65 2.95
CA ILE A 95 -11.72 -9.14 4.31
C ILE A 95 -11.64 -10.29 5.30
N ARG A 96 -10.54 -10.33 6.05
CA ARG A 96 -10.31 -11.36 7.06
C ARG A 96 -9.64 -10.81 8.31
N ARG A 97 -9.93 -11.45 9.43
CA ARG A 97 -9.26 -11.15 10.71
C ARG A 97 -7.77 -11.50 10.60
N ILE A 98 -6.91 -10.63 11.11
CA ILE A 98 -5.50 -10.95 11.29
C ILE A 98 -5.36 -11.75 12.58
N SER A 99 -5.00 -13.04 12.44
CA SER A 99 -4.74 -13.94 13.59
C SER A 99 -3.27 -13.94 14.04
N ARG A 100 -2.37 -13.34 13.24
CA ARG A 100 -0.93 -13.28 13.52
C ARG A 100 -0.56 -11.96 14.23
N THR A 101 0.70 -11.86 14.65
CA THR A 101 1.20 -10.65 15.33
C THR A 101 1.16 -9.42 14.41
N PRO A 102 1.01 -8.19 14.95
CA PRO A 102 0.99 -6.97 14.15
C PRO A 102 2.25 -6.81 13.29
N ARG A 103 3.43 -7.20 13.81
CA ARG A 103 4.68 -7.22 13.03
C ARG A 103 4.60 -8.12 11.80
N ARG A 104 4.02 -9.31 11.92
CA ARG A 104 3.84 -10.24 10.79
C ARG A 104 2.82 -9.70 9.78
N ALA A 105 1.75 -9.06 10.25
CA ALA A 105 0.76 -8.42 9.39
C ALA A 105 1.36 -7.25 8.60
N LEU A 106 2.12 -6.38 9.28
CA LEU A 106 2.84 -5.28 8.66
C LEU A 106 3.80 -5.80 7.58
N ARG A 107 4.65 -6.78 7.91
CA ARG A 107 5.54 -7.40 6.93
C ARG A 107 4.77 -8.00 5.75
N TYR A 108 3.62 -8.63 6.01
CA TYR A 108 2.78 -9.20 4.96
C TYR A 108 2.28 -8.13 3.99
N VAL A 109 1.82 -6.97 4.47
CA VAL A 109 1.33 -5.90 3.60
C VAL A 109 2.48 -5.16 2.91
N LEU A 110 3.59 -4.91 3.62
CA LEU A 110 4.76 -4.25 3.02
C LEU A 110 5.44 -5.08 1.93
N LYS A 111 5.33 -6.42 1.92
CA LYS A 111 5.89 -7.24 0.84
C LYS A 111 5.30 -6.90 -0.54
N TYR A 112 4.07 -6.38 -0.59
CA TYR A 112 3.38 -6.06 -1.85
C TYR A 112 4.00 -4.86 -2.55
N ILE A 113 4.64 -3.99 -1.79
CA ILE A 113 5.41 -2.87 -2.31
C ILE A 113 6.49 -3.39 -3.27
N MET A 114 7.14 -4.49 -2.89
CA MET A 114 8.24 -5.10 -3.63
C MET A 114 7.76 -5.95 -4.81
N LYS A 115 6.46 -6.11 -5.07
CA LYS A 115 6.02 -7.01 -6.14
C LYS A 115 6.15 -6.45 -7.54
N GLY A 116 6.19 -5.12 -7.70
CA GLY A 116 6.50 -4.49 -8.99
C GLY A 116 7.87 -4.91 -9.53
N ALA A 117 8.77 -5.34 -8.64
CA ALA A 117 10.04 -5.98 -8.96
C ALA A 117 9.96 -7.18 -9.87
N LEU A 118 8.97 -8.01 -9.59
CA LEU A 118 8.87 -9.36 -10.09
C LEU A 118 8.21 -9.36 -11.47
N LEU A 119 7.84 -8.18 -11.98
CA LEU A 119 7.42 -7.99 -13.35
C LEU A 119 8.60 -8.17 -14.31
N ASP A 120 8.27 -8.66 -15.50
CA ASP A 120 9.21 -8.76 -16.61
C ASP A 120 9.85 -7.39 -16.91
N PRO A 121 11.08 -7.34 -17.43
CA PRO A 121 11.80 -6.09 -17.70
C PRO A 121 10.97 -5.06 -18.48
N GLN A 122 10.22 -5.52 -19.49
CA GLN A 122 9.32 -4.70 -20.32
C GLN A 122 8.19 -4.04 -19.51
N ASP A 123 7.60 -4.77 -18.55
CA ASP A 123 6.46 -4.29 -17.77
C ASP A 123 6.92 -3.47 -16.55
N ARG A 124 8.17 -3.67 -16.10
CA ARG A 124 8.77 -2.93 -14.98
C ARG A 124 8.90 -1.43 -15.29
N ALA A 125 9.23 -1.07 -16.53
CA ALA A 125 9.28 0.35 -16.93
C ALA A 125 7.89 1.00 -16.83
N GLY A 126 6.86 0.35 -17.35
CA GLY A 126 5.47 0.81 -17.22
C GLY A 126 4.99 0.86 -15.77
N PHE A 127 5.45 -0.08 -14.93
CA PHE A 127 5.18 -0.06 -13.50
C PHE A 127 5.78 1.17 -12.82
N LYS A 128 7.09 1.43 -13.05
CA LYS A 128 7.79 2.61 -12.50
C LYS A 128 7.06 3.90 -12.87
N GLU A 129 6.68 4.05 -14.14
CA GLU A 129 5.96 5.23 -14.61
C GLU A 129 4.57 5.34 -13.96
N SER A 130 3.84 4.22 -13.83
CA SER A 130 2.54 4.22 -13.16
C SER A 130 2.60 4.56 -11.67
N MET A 131 3.76 4.38 -11.03
CA MET A 131 3.97 4.72 -9.63
C MET A 131 4.61 6.10 -9.43
N LYS A 132 4.99 6.79 -10.50
CA LYS A 132 5.59 8.12 -10.44
C LYS A 132 4.57 9.17 -9.99
N GLY A 133 4.94 9.95 -8.99
CA GLY A 133 4.11 11.06 -8.48
C GLY A 133 2.79 10.61 -7.82
N VAL A 134 2.68 9.35 -7.39
CA VAL A 134 1.51 8.82 -6.67
C VAL A 134 1.90 8.21 -5.33
N ARG A 135 0.98 8.22 -4.37
CA ARG A 135 1.21 7.60 -3.05
C ARG A 135 1.02 6.09 -3.13
N TYR A 136 2.13 5.37 -3.06
CA TYR A 136 2.19 3.90 -3.10
C TYR A 136 1.82 3.24 -1.76
N VAL A 137 2.22 3.89 -0.67
CA VAL A 137 1.79 3.59 0.69
C VAL A 137 0.91 4.74 1.19
N ARG A 138 -0.22 4.41 1.81
CA ARG A 138 -1.16 5.39 2.34
C ARG A 138 -1.50 5.04 3.77
N SER A 139 -1.56 6.03 4.65
CA SER A 139 -2.02 5.85 6.01
C SER A 139 -3.14 6.83 6.36
N TYR A 140 -4.07 6.40 7.20
CA TYR A 140 -5.25 7.14 7.65
C TYR A 140 -5.52 6.86 9.13
N GLY A 141 -6.18 7.81 9.80
CA GLY A 141 -6.63 7.67 11.20
C GLY A 141 -5.47 7.40 12.16
N GLU A 142 -5.60 6.39 13.01
CA GLU A 142 -4.59 5.97 13.99
C GLU A 142 -3.22 5.63 13.38
N PHE A 143 -3.13 5.32 12.08
CA PHE A 143 -1.86 5.06 11.40
C PHE A 143 -1.29 6.30 10.69
N TYR A 144 -2.00 7.42 10.67
CA TYR A 144 -1.59 8.66 10.01
C TYR A 144 -0.78 9.56 10.95
N ASN A 145 0.27 10.18 10.42
CA ASN A 145 1.11 11.15 11.12
C ASN A 145 1.60 10.68 12.51
N LEU A 146 1.86 9.38 12.64
CA LEU A 146 2.39 8.83 13.88
C LEU A 146 3.77 9.40 14.15
N LYS A 147 3.91 10.11 15.27
CA LYS A 147 5.21 10.59 15.74
C LYS A 147 6.06 9.37 16.11
N TYR A 148 7.12 9.17 15.35
CA TYR A 148 8.13 8.15 15.63
C TYR A 148 8.82 8.53 16.95
N LYS A 149 8.54 7.77 18.03
CA LYS A 149 9.10 8.10 19.35
C LYS A 149 10.46 7.44 19.61
N THR A 150 10.81 6.33 18.94
CA THR A 150 12.07 5.58 19.16
C THR A 150 12.36 4.56 18.04
N GLY A 151 13.60 4.43 17.57
CA GLY A 151 14.07 3.35 16.67
C GLY A 151 15.54 3.48 16.25
N ARG A 152 16.25 2.37 15.95
CA ARG A 152 17.66 2.40 15.51
C ARG A 152 17.87 3.05 14.12
N HIS A 153 16.83 3.19 13.31
CA HIS A 153 16.91 3.72 11.93
C HIS A 153 16.47 5.19 11.80
N VAL A 154 16.50 5.96 12.89
CA VAL A 154 15.92 7.32 12.96
C VAL A 154 16.75 8.37 12.20
N TYR A 155 17.96 8.03 11.73
CA TYR A 155 18.92 9.00 11.21
C TYR A 155 19.53 8.61 9.88
N PHE A 156 18.76 8.01 8.96
CA PHE A 156 19.21 7.89 7.57
C PHE A 156 18.72 9.14 6.80
N PRO A 157 19.54 10.21 6.69
CA PRO A 157 19.19 11.34 5.84
C PRO A 157 19.08 10.86 4.39
N CYS A 158 18.20 11.49 3.61
CA CYS A 158 18.17 11.25 2.17
C CYS A 158 19.57 11.52 1.59
N PRO A 159 20.20 10.57 0.86
CA PRO A 159 21.54 10.78 0.31
C PRO A 159 21.57 11.91 -0.74
N ARG A 160 20.40 12.32 -1.27
CA ARG A 160 20.29 13.38 -2.28
C ARG A 160 20.06 14.78 -1.71
N CYS A 161 19.32 14.91 -0.61
CA CYS A 161 18.88 16.23 -0.11
C CYS A 161 18.98 16.41 1.41
N GLY A 162 19.51 15.44 2.15
CA GLY A 162 19.72 15.55 3.59
C GLY A 162 18.44 15.47 4.45
N ALA A 163 17.26 15.32 3.85
CA ALA A 163 16.00 15.31 4.59
C ALA A 163 15.88 14.09 5.53
N VAL A 164 15.59 14.35 6.82
CA VAL A 164 15.59 13.37 7.93
C VAL A 164 14.21 12.76 8.22
N LYS A 165 13.18 13.10 7.44
CA LYS A 165 11.81 12.61 7.68
C LYS A 165 11.60 11.20 7.11
N SER A 166 11.83 10.19 7.96
CA SER A 166 11.33 8.80 7.87
C SER A 166 11.21 8.25 6.44
N TRP A 167 12.33 7.76 5.89
CA TRP A 167 12.31 6.98 4.67
C TRP A 167 12.04 5.51 5.00
N VAL A 168 11.04 4.91 4.34
CA VAL A 168 11.20 3.55 3.87
C VAL A 168 11.60 3.71 2.41
N ILE A 169 12.88 3.60 2.09
CA ILE A 169 13.33 3.55 0.71
C ILE A 169 12.85 2.21 0.16
N LEU A 170 11.72 2.23 -0.52
CA LEU A 170 11.17 1.09 -1.23
C LEU A 170 11.70 1.23 -2.65
N GLU A 171 12.93 0.82 -2.79
CA GLU A 171 13.76 1.07 -3.97
C GLU A 171 13.27 0.21 -5.13
N TYR A 172 12.34 0.76 -5.91
CA TYR A 172 11.98 0.23 -7.22
C TYR A 172 11.99 1.25 -8.34
N CYS A 173 12.31 2.52 -8.04
CA CYS A 173 12.12 3.64 -8.96
C CYS A 173 13.37 4.50 -9.22
N GLY A 174 14.58 4.00 -8.93
CA GLY A 174 15.84 4.61 -9.41
C GLY A 174 16.15 6.01 -8.85
N ILE A 175 16.15 6.18 -7.52
CA ILE A 175 16.68 7.40 -6.86
C ILE A 175 17.78 7.07 -5.84
N VAL A 176 18.20 5.82 -5.75
CA VAL A 176 19.53 5.49 -5.25
C VAL A 176 20.07 4.52 -6.28
N ASP A 177 21.00 5.01 -7.11
CA ASP A 177 22.12 4.15 -7.42
C ASP A 177 22.68 3.79 -6.05
N LEU A 178 22.42 2.57 -5.56
CA LEU A 178 23.48 1.91 -4.81
C LEU A 178 24.59 1.83 -5.85
N VAL A 179 25.46 2.83 -5.84
CA VAL A 179 26.63 2.88 -6.69
C VAL A 179 27.34 1.58 -6.36
N ARG A 180 27.28 0.61 -7.28
CA ARG A 180 28.07 -0.60 -7.13
C ARG A 180 29.50 -0.09 -6.97
N ASP A 181 30.14 -0.52 -5.90
CA ASP A 181 31.53 -0.25 -5.56
C ASP A 181 31.83 1.08 -4.85
N GLU A 182 30.83 1.84 -4.37
CA GLU A 182 31.09 2.92 -3.39
C GLU A 182 30.70 2.49 -1.97
N VAL A 183 31.68 2.58 -1.06
CA VAL A 183 31.48 2.38 0.37
C VAL A 183 30.67 3.58 0.89
N TYR A 184 29.50 3.31 1.46
CA TYR A 184 28.76 4.32 2.21
C TYR A 184 29.54 4.66 3.48
N ASP A 185 30.18 5.83 3.50
CA ASP A 185 30.90 6.35 4.67
C ASP A 185 29.98 7.31 5.45
N PRO A 186 29.43 6.89 6.60
CA PRO A 186 28.59 7.75 7.41
C PRO A 186 29.45 8.81 8.15
N PRO A 187 28.92 10.02 8.39
CA PRO A 187 29.58 11.00 9.27
C PRO A 187 29.61 10.54 10.74
#